data_AF-A0A812KVU4-F1
#
_entry.id   AF-A0A812KVU4-F1
#
_cell.length_a   1.000
_cell.length_b   1.000
_cell.length_c   1.000
_cell.angle_alpha   90.00
_cell.angle_beta   90.00
_cell.angle_gamma   90.00
#
_symmetry.space_group_name_H-M   'P 1'
#
loop_
_entity.id
_entity.type
_entity.pdbx_description
1 polymer ?
#
loop_
_entity_poly.entity_id
_entity_poly.type
_entity_poly.pdbx_seq_one_letter_code
_entity_poly.pdbx_strand_id
1 'polypeptide(L)'
;MLRVSMMASGAEIATLCPEEVEDLAAAWGSCVGALKEHLELLTGHRRFKQRLLKEGSILRDDAQLSVPMCLDLIILTYCTPTPHHVKTFCEAIASDNSQVVEEFLQQPHDPDMTLLQGKAGLSLAADYGSLRSAKLLFEARADLNRADEALSQSTPLHWSSARGHLTTARWLLKSTADATKAAAGGVTPLHLACTHGHLEIAHCLAAAGADIDAAAEAGQTPILAATSFGHLELVQWLVESNADVTKALKDEGLTALHVACMHGAADIACFLAMVDGTLANAAAMDGVTPLHIASVQGHVRIVSALIDSRADLDLVCRTPSSTRSATALATAREAGQVEVARLLMEASASKPKRRRRAPVQIISLD
;
A
#
# COMPACT_ATOMS: atom_id res chain seq x y z
N MET A 1 -0.21 -22.19 46.60
CA MET A 1 1.20 -22.17 46.20
C MET A 1 1.44 -22.75 44.80
N LEU A 2 1.59 -21.84 43.83
CA LEU A 2 2.17 -22.13 42.52
C LEU A 2 3.66 -21.80 42.61
N ARG A 3 4.54 -22.71 42.20
CA ARG A 3 5.99 -22.44 42.11
C ARG A 3 6.41 -22.58 40.65
N VAL A 4 7.11 -21.58 40.11
CA VAL A 4 7.62 -21.60 38.73
C VAL A 4 9.15 -21.55 38.77
N SER A 5 9.78 -22.62 38.30
CA SER A 5 11.24 -22.73 38.22
C SER A 5 11.69 -22.50 36.78
N MET A 6 12.54 -21.51 36.54
CA MET A 6 13.09 -21.19 35.22
C MET A 6 14.31 -22.05 34.93
N MET A 7 14.28 -22.76 33.82
CA MET A 7 15.33 -23.67 33.36
C MET A 7 15.87 -23.20 32.01
N ALA A 8 17.19 -23.15 31.84
CA ALA A 8 17.80 -23.18 30.51
C ALA A 8 18.89 -24.24 30.43
N SER A 9 18.93 -24.96 29.31
CA SER A 9 19.86 -26.08 29.08
C SER A 9 19.85 -27.14 30.20
N GLY A 10 18.73 -27.29 30.91
CA GLY A 10 18.57 -28.26 32.00
C GLY A 10 19.05 -27.82 33.39
N ALA A 11 19.56 -26.58 33.53
CA ALA A 11 19.92 -26.01 34.82
C ALA A 11 18.86 -24.99 35.28
N GLU A 12 18.54 -24.99 36.59
CA GLU A 12 17.67 -23.98 37.21
C GLU A 12 18.44 -22.66 37.31
N ILE A 13 17.85 -21.60 36.75
CA ILE A 13 18.46 -20.27 36.64
C ILE A 13 17.79 -19.29 37.62
N ALA A 14 16.50 -19.46 37.86
CA ALA A 14 15.74 -18.67 38.81
C ALA A 14 14.50 -19.43 39.26
N THR A 15 14.07 -19.22 40.50
CA THR A 15 12.74 -19.63 40.97
C THR A 15 11.93 -18.35 41.22
N LEU A 16 10.75 -18.21 40.62
CA LEU A 16 9.83 -17.13 40.97
C LEU A 16 9.23 -17.39 42.35
N CYS A 17 9.22 -16.36 43.20
CA CYS A 17 8.81 -16.53 44.60
C CYS A 17 7.28 -16.76 44.68
N PRO A 18 6.80 -17.62 45.59
CA PRO A 18 5.37 -17.92 45.72
C PRO A 18 4.46 -16.70 45.91
N GLU A 19 4.94 -15.65 46.58
CA GLU A 19 4.21 -14.40 46.78
C GLU A 19 3.98 -13.66 45.45
N GLU A 20 5.01 -13.60 44.60
CA GLU A 20 4.90 -13.05 43.24
C GLU A 20 3.88 -13.84 42.42
N VAL A 21 3.79 -15.15 42.65
CA VAL A 21 2.95 -16.09 41.88
C VAL A 21 1.54 -16.31 42.46
N GLU A 22 1.29 -15.96 43.73
CA GLU A 22 -0.04 -16.02 44.33
C GLU A 22 -0.89 -14.80 43.99
N ASP A 23 -0.29 -13.60 43.93
CA ASP A 23 -0.92 -12.41 43.32
C ASP A 23 -1.26 -12.65 41.84
N LEU A 24 -0.41 -13.42 41.15
CA LEU A 24 -0.59 -13.82 39.76
C LEU A 24 -1.86 -14.66 39.57
N ALA A 25 -2.16 -15.64 40.42
CA ALA A 25 -3.28 -16.57 40.24
C ALA A 25 -4.66 -15.87 40.17
N ALA A 26 -4.79 -14.67 40.74
CA ALA A 26 -5.99 -13.84 40.63
C ALA A 26 -6.12 -13.12 39.28
N ALA A 27 -5.02 -12.96 38.53
CA ALA A 27 -4.91 -12.08 37.35
C ALA A 27 -4.88 -12.82 35.99
N TRP A 28 -4.30 -14.02 35.88
CA TRP A 28 -4.12 -14.72 34.59
C TRP A 28 -5.18 -15.80 34.28
N GLY A 29 -6.27 -15.89 35.04
CA GLY A 29 -7.33 -16.88 34.76
C GLY A 29 -6.87 -18.33 35.02
N SER A 30 -7.52 -19.31 34.38
CA SER A 30 -7.34 -20.74 34.71
C SER A 30 -6.57 -21.55 33.65
N CYS A 31 -6.04 -20.94 32.59
CA CYS A 31 -5.32 -21.66 31.52
C CYS A 31 -3.84 -21.31 31.41
N VAL A 32 -3.07 -22.24 30.84
CA VAL A 32 -1.61 -22.14 30.64
C VAL A 32 -1.23 -20.99 29.71
N GLY A 33 -2.01 -20.72 28.66
CA GLY A 33 -1.73 -19.65 27.71
C GLY A 33 -1.65 -18.27 28.38
N ALA A 34 -2.63 -17.97 29.24
CA ALA A 34 -2.67 -16.72 29.97
C ALA A 34 -1.57 -16.61 31.03
N LEU A 35 -1.19 -17.73 31.67
CA LEU A 35 0.00 -17.77 32.53
C LEU A 35 1.27 -17.43 31.74
N LYS A 36 1.44 -17.99 30.54
CA LYS A 36 2.62 -17.70 29.70
C LYS A 36 2.70 -16.24 29.28
N GLU A 37 1.56 -15.62 28.94
CA GLU A 37 1.49 -14.19 28.62
C GLU A 37 1.90 -13.33 29.81
N HIS A 38 1.48 -13.70 31.02
CA HIS A 38 1.92 -13.00 32.21
C HIS A 38 3.41 -13.22 32.51
N LEU A 39 3.89 -14.45 32.39
CA LEU A 39 5.32 -14.77 32.54
C LEU A 39 6.18 -14.03 31.52
N GLU A 40 5.66 -13.69 30.35
CA GLU A 40 6.36 -12.84 29.38
C GLU A 40 6.59 -11.42 29.91
N LEU A 41 5.61 -10.85 30.62
CA LEU A 41 5.74 -9.52 31.24
C LEU A 41 6.79 -9.52 32.35
N LEU A 42 6.90 -10.61 33.11
CA LEU A 42 7.84 -10.72 34.23
C LEU A 42 9.26 -11.09 33.80
N THR A 43 9.38 -12.08 32.92
CA THR A 43 10.68 -12.65 32.52
C THR A 43 11.26 -12.02 31.25
N GLY A 44 10.44 -11.30 30.49
CA GLY A 44 10.80 -10.78 29.15
C GLY A 44 10.91 -11.87 28.08
N HIS A 45 10.64 -13.14 28.41
CA HIS A 45 10.68 -14.24 27.44
C HIS A 45 9.33 -14.43 26.77
N ARG A 46 9.32 -14.44 25.43
CA ARG A 46 8.09 -14.54 24.62
C ARG A 46 7.28 -15.81 24.93
N ARG A 47 5.94 -15.74 24.94
CA ARG A 47 5.01 -16.87 25.16
C ARG A 47 5.41 -18.14 24.40
N PHE A 48 5.74 -18.03 23.12
CA PHE A 48 6.10 -19.17 22.27
C PHE A 48 7.53 -19.71 22.52
N LYS A 49 8.36 -18.98 23.27
CA LYS A 49 9.64 -19.48 23.79
C LYS A 49 9.51 -20.14 25.15
N GLN A 50 8.35 -20.06 25.77
CA GLN A 50 8.07 -20.65 27.08
C GLN A 50 7.46 -22.03 26.95
N ARG A 51 8.08 -23.02 27.62
CA ARG A 51 7.53 -24.37 27.75
C ARG A 51 7.27 -24.65 29.22
N LEU A 52 6.00 -24.77 29.60
CA LEU A 52 5.60 -25.14 30.95
C LEU A 52 5.43 -26.65 31.06
N LEU A 53 6.01 -27.23 32.10
CA LEU A 53 5.91 -28.65 32.41
C LEU A 53 5.31 -28.83 33.79
N LYS A 54 4.43 -29.81 33.92
CA LYS A 54 3.93 -30.33 35.20
C LYS A 54 4.47 -31.74 35.37
N GLU A 55 5.29 -31.96 36.40
CA GLU A 55 5.88 -33.29 36.68
C GLU A 55 6.58 -33.89 35.43
N GLY A 56 7.28 -33.06 34.67
CA GLY A 56 7.96 -33.46 33.42
C GLY A 56 7.05 -33.60 32.18
N SER A 57 5.73 -33.42 32.32
CA SER A 57 4.80 -33.44 31.19
C SER A 57 4.54 -32.04 30.64
N ILE A 58 4.71 -31.86 29.33
CA ILE A 58 4.46 -30.59 28.63
C ILE A 58 2.97 -30.22 28.72
N LEU A 59 2.69 -29.00 29.16
CA LEU A 59 1.35 -28.45 29.18
C LEU A 59 1.03 -27.71 27.87
N ARG A 60 -0.18 -27.92 27.35
CA ARG A 60 -0.76 -27.16 26.25
C ARG A 60 -1.38 -25.87 26.76
N ASP A 61 -1.50 -24.86 25.90
CA ASP A 61 -1.99 -23.53 26.28
C ASP A 61 -3.46 -23.54 26.76
N ASP A 62 -4.26 -24.49 26.30
CA ASP A 62 -5.66 -24.71 26.71
C ASP A 62 -5.81 -25.48 28.03
N ALA A 63 -4.72 -26.07 28.54
CA ALA A 63 -4.78 -26.88 29.75
C ALA A 63 -5.18 -26.03 30.96
N GLN A 64 -6.12 -26.54 31.73
CA GLN A 64 -6.58 -25.89 32.96
C GLN A 64 -5.57 -26.15 34.08
N LEU A 65 -5.20 -25.08 34.79
CA LEU A 65 -4.27 -25.11 35.92
C LEU A 65 -5.06 -25.28 37.22
N SER A 66 -4.62 -26.19 38.09
CA SER A 66 -5.21 -26.43 39.40
C SER A 66 -4.18 -26.18 40.50
N VAL A 67 -4.52 -25.30 41.44
CA VAL A 67 -3.65 -24.90 42.56
C VAL A 67 -3.89 -25.86 43.74
N PRO A 68 -2.86 -26.31 44.50
CA PRO A 68 -1.42 -26.05 44.33
C PRO A 68 -0.74 -26.97 43.32
N MET A 69 0.19 -26.42 42.54
CA MET A 69 1.01 -27.18 41.59
C MET A 69 2.40 -26.55 41.42
N CYS A 70 3.40 -27.38 41.12
CA CYS A 70 4.75 -26.94 40.77
C CYS A 70 4.90 -27.03 39.25
N LEU A 71 5.41 -25.96 38.62
CA LEU A 71 5.63 -25.88 37.18
C LEU A 71 7.09 -25.59 36.90
N ASP A 72 7.63 -26.29 35.91
CA ASP A 72 8.96 -25.98 35.36
C ASP A 72 8.76 -25.17 34.08
N LEU A 73 9.35 -23.97 34.04
CA LEU A 73 9.40 -23.12 32.86
C LEU A 73 10.74 -23.32 32.14
N ILE A 74 10.71 -23.97 30.99
CA ILE A 74 11.88 -24.10 30.11
C ILE A 74 11.84 -23.00 29.06
N ILE A 75 12.93 -22.23 28.94
CA ILE A 75 13.09 -21.23 27.88
C ILE A 75 13.80 -21.87 26.69
N LEU A 76 13.12 -21.87 25.54
CA LEU A 76 13.60 -22.50 24.32
C LEU A 76 14.47 -21.55 23.48
N THR A 77 15.49 -22.10 22.84
CA THR A 77 16.28 -21.43 21.79
C THR A 77 15.68 -21.70 20.42
N TYR A 78 15.82 -20.76 19.48
CA TYR A 78 15.26 -20.98 18.14
C TYR A 78 15.93 -22.17 17.43
N CYS A 79 15.12 -22.94 16.71
CA CYS A 79 15.55 -24.03 15.85
C CYS A 79 15.08 -23.78 14.40
N THR A 80 15.83 -24.30 13.44
CA THR A 80 15.50 -24.19 12.02
C THR A 80 14.48 -25.28 11.65
N PRO A 81 13.30 -24.91 11.09
CA PRO A 81 12.31 -25.90 10.66
C PRO A 81 12.78 -26.67 9.42
N THR A 82 12.25 -27.87 9.23
CA THR A 82 12.48 -28.67 8.02
C THR A 82 11.69 -28.09 6.84
N PRO A 83 12.11 -28.32 5.58
CA PRO A 83 11.38 -27.85 4.40
C PRO A 83 9.92 -28.33 4.35
N HIS A 84 9.66 -29.54 4.83
CA HIS A 84 8.30 -30.08 4.93
C HIS A 84 7.45 -29.27 5.91
N HIS A 85 7.97 -28.98 7.11
CA HIS A 85 7.25 -28.16 8.10
C HIS A 85 7.00 -26.75 7.58
N VAL A 86 7.97 -26.13 6.89
CA VAL A 86 7.79 -24.81 6.24
C VAL A 86 6.65 -24.85 5.24
N LYS A 87 6.58 -25.89 4.40
CA LYS A 87 5.50 -26.03 3.41
C LYS A 87 4.13 -26.16 4.08
N THR A 88 4.01 -27.06 5.07
CA THR A 88 2.76 -27.24 5.83
C THR A 88 2.35 -25.95 6.54
N PHE A 89 3.31 -25.21 7.09
CA PHE A 89 3.06 -23.92 7.72
C PHE A 89 2.54 -22.87 6.73
N CYS A 90 3.13 -22.77 5.54
CA CYS A 90 2.66 -21.87 4.48
C CYS A 90 1.24 -22.21 4.01
N GLU A 91 0.93 -23.50 3.85
CA GLU A 91 -0.41 -23.98 3.50
C GLU A 91 -1.44 -23.69 4.61
N ALA A 92 -1.04 -23.82 5.87
CA ALA A 92 -1.86 -23.45 7.01
C ALA A 92 -2.15 -21.94 7.07
N ILE A 93 -1.13 -21.10 6.80
CA ILE A 93 -1.33 -19.66 6.69
C ILE A 93 -2.29 -19.34 5.55
N ALA A 94 -2.10 -19.91 4.36
CA ALA A 94 -2.94 -19.66 3.19
C ALA A 94 -4.41 -20.07 3.39
N SER A 95 -4.67 -21.08 4.22
CA SER A 95 -6.02 -21.55 4.56
C SER A 95 -6.60 -20.91 5.85
N ASP A 96 -5.88 -19.98 6.48
CA ASP A 96 -6.21 -19.37 7.79
C ASP A 96 -6.46 -20.43 8.88
N ASN A 97 -5.75 -21.56 8.82
CA ASN A 97 -5.83 -22.65 9.80
C ASN A 97 -5.01 -22.29 11.05
N SER A 98 -5.67 -21.61 11.99
CA SER A 98 -5.05 -21.14 13.23
C SER A 98 -4.48 -22.26 14.10
N GLN A 99 -5.07 -23.45 14.07
CA GLN A 99 -4.60 -24.57 14.90
C GLN A 99 -3.21 -25.04 14.45
N VAL A 100 -3.01 -25.27 13.16
CA VAL A 100 -1.71 -25.72 12.63
C VAL A 100 -0.65 -24.62 12.74
N VAL A 101 -1.06 -23.35 12.55
CA VAL A 101 -0.17 -22.19 12.77
C VAL A 101 0.27 -22.12 14.23
N GLU A 102 -0.65 -22.27 15.18
CA GLU A 102 -0.32 -22.28 16.61
C GLU A 102 0.57 -23.47 16.98
N GLU A 103 0.26 -24.68 16.50
CA GLU A 103 1.10 -25.87 16.72
C GLU A 103 2.53 -25.67 16.19
N PHE A 104 2.68 -25.01 15.04
CA PHE A 104 3.98 -24.66 14.47
C PHE A 104 4.70 -23.61 15.33
N LEU A 105 4.00 -22.54 15.76
CA LEU A 105 4.57 -21.48 16.61
C LEU A 105 4.93 -21.96 18.02
N GLN A 106 4.29 -23.01 18.53
CA GLN A 106 4.70 -23.66 19.78
C GLN A 106 6.09 -24.32 19.64
N GLN A 107 6.53 -24.65 18.43
CA GLN A 107 7.94 -25.01 18.21
C GLN A 107 8.77 -23.73 18.22
N PRO A 108 10.01 -23.76 18.74
CA PRO A 108 10.80 -22.54 18.88
C PRO A 108 11.35 -22.13 17.52
N HIS A 109 10.51 -21.64 16.61
CA HIS A 109 10.91 -21.08 15.34
C HIS A 109 10.89 -19.55 15.43
N ASP A 110 11.79 -18.91 14.69
CA ASP A 110 11.76 -17.46 14.55
C ASP A 110 10.49 -17.07 13.77
N PRO A 111 9.57 -16.27 14.32
CA PRO A 111 8.35 -15.85 13.62
C PRO A 111 8.63 -14.98 12.40
N ASP A 112 9.79 -14.31 12.34
CA ASP A 112 10.23 -13.46 11.23
C ASP A 112 11.10 -14.22 10.22
N MET A 113 11.17 -15.55 10.34
CA MET A 113 11.91 -16.38 9.40
C MET A 113 11.42 -16.19 7.97
N THR A 114 12.36 -16.16 7.03
CA THR A 114 12.06 -16.13 5.61
C THR A 114 11.48 -17.49 5.18
N LEU A 115 10.26 -17.47 4.67
CA LEU A 115 9.54 -18.63 4.14
C LEU A 115 9.68 -18.68 2.60
N LEU A 116 8.61 -19.08 1.91
CA LEU A 116 8.56 -19.17 0.46
C LEU A 116 8.62 -17.76 -0.18
N GLN A 117 9.31 -17.67 -1.31
CA GLN A 117 9.41 -16.44 -2.13
C GLN A 117 10.04 -15.24 -1.41
N GLY A 118 10.80 -15.45 -0.32
CA GLY A 118 11.43 -14.36 0.42
C GLY A 118 10.49 -13.64 1.40
N LYS A 119 9.27 -14.16 1.63
CA LYS A 119 8.28 -13.56 2.53
C LYS A 119 8.40 -14.07 3.96
N ALA A 120 8.20 -13.21 4.95
CA ALA A 120 7.98 -13.64 6.32
C ALA A 120 6.56 -14.23 6.51
N GLY A 121 6.32 -14.97 7.60
CA GLY A 121 5.01 -15.54 7.91
C GLY A 121 3.89 -14.49 7.95
N LEU A 122 4.16 -13.32 8.55
CA LEU A 122 3.18 -12.25 8.66
C LEU A 122 2.86 -11.60 7.31
N SER A 123 3.86 -11.46 6.44
CA SER A 123 3.67 -11.00 5.06
C SER A 123 2.81 -11.97 4.25
N LEU A 124 3.02 -13.27 4.43
CA LEU A 124 2.21 -14.31 3.80
C LEU A 124 0.76 -14.29 4.29
N ALA A 125 0.55 -14.14 5.60
CA ALA A 125 -0.79 -14.00 6.18
C ALA A 125 -1.51 -12.75 5.65
N ALA A 126 -0.79 -11.66 5.47
CA ALA A 126 -1.34 -10.43 4.90
C ALA A 126 -1.63 -10.53 3.39
N ASP A 127 -0.85 -11.30 2.64
CA ASP A 127 -1.07 -11.57 1.20
C ASP A 127 -2.28 -12.46 0.94
N TYR A 128 -2.62 -13.37 1.87
CA TYR A 128 -3.80 -14.23 1.78
C TYR A 128 -5.04 -13.71 2.53
N GLY A 129 -4.89 -12.65 3.34
CA GLY A 129 -5.99 -12.12 4.15
C GLY A 129 -6.31 -12.96 5.39
N SER A 130 -5.36 -13.81 5.81
CA SER A 130 -5.49 -14.75 6.92
C SER A 130 -5.33 -14.04 8.27
N LEU A 131 -6.38 -13.36 8.71
CA LEU A 131 -6.37 -12.53 9.91
C LEU A 131 -6.06 -13.31 11.19
N ARG A 132 -6.51 -14.58 11.32
CA ARG A 132 -6.23 -15.37 12.51
C ARG A 132 -4.75 -15.74 12.57
N SER A 133 -4.20 -16.18 11.43
CA SER A 133 -2.77 -16.45 11.30
C SER A 133 -1.93 -15.20 11.60
N ALA A 134 -2.33 -14.03 11.07
CA ALA A 134 -1.63 -12.77 11.30
C ALA A 134 -1.61 -12.38 12.80
N LYS A 135 -2.72 -12.58 13.52
CA LYS A 135 -2.79 -12.33 14.97
C LYS A 135 -1.87 -13.25 15.75
N LEU A 136 -1.89 -14.56 15.47
CA LEU A 136 -0.99 -15.52 16.13
C LEU A 136 0.49 -15.20 15.88
N LEU A 137 0.84 -14.82 14.66
CA LEU A 137 2.20 -14.41 14.31
C LEU A 137 2.63 -13.14 15.06
N PHE A 138 1.73 -12.18 15.23
CA PHE A 138 1.99 -10.99 16.03
C PHE A 138 2.08 -11.27 17.53
N GLU A 139 1.26 -12.17 18.06
CA GLU A 139 1.41 -12.70 19.43
C GLU A 139 2.76 -13.40 19.61
N ALA A 140 3.28 -14.04 18.56
CA ALA A 140 4.65 -14.57 18.52
C ALA A 140 5.75 -13.51 18.40
N ARG A 141 5.37 -12.22 18.36
CA ARG A 141 6.24 -11.06 18.18
C ARG A 141 6.93 -11.03 16.82
N ALA A 142 6.22 -11.41 15.76
CA ALA A 142 6.59 -11.06 14.39
C ALA A 142 6.59 -9.54 14.22
N ASP A 143 7.57 -9.01 13.50
CA ASP A 143 7.68 -7.59 13.20
C ASP A 143 6.70 -7.20 12.08
N LEU A 144 5.73 -6.34 12.43
CA LEU A 144 4.72 -5.78 11.52
C LEU A 144 5.33 -5.02 10.33
N ASN A 145 6.56 -4.53 10.50
CA ASN A 145 7.27 -3.67 9.54
C ASN A 145 8.47 -4.38 8.93
N ARG A 146 8.61 -5.69 9.12
CA ARG A 146 9.64 -6.48 8.44
C ARG A 146 9.43 -6.36 6.93
N ALA A 147 10.42 -5.81 6.25
CA ALA A 147 10.45 -5.81 4.79
C ALA A 147 10.85 -7.21 4.33
N ASP A 148 10.13 -7.80 3.38
CA ASP A 148 10.48 -9.10 2.81
C ASP A 148 11.87 -9.04 2.13
N GLU A 149 12.61 -10.14 2.13
CA GLU A 149 13.92 -10.24 1.47
C GLU A 149 13.81 -10.36 -0.05
N ALA A 150 12.59 -10.50 -0.56
CA ALA A 150 12.28 -10.42 -1.97
C ALA A 150 12.72 -9.07 -2.57
N LEU A 151 12.90 -9.04 -3.90
CA LEU A 151 13.22 -7.81 -4.64
C LEU A 151 12.25 -6.66 -4.35
N SER A 152 11.04 -6.94 -3.88
CA SER A 152 10.03 -5.93 -3.60
C SER A 152 10.22 -5.21 -2.26
N GLN A 153 10.96 -5.75 -1.28
CA GLN A 153 11.07 -5.17 0.08
C GLN A 153 9.71 -4.81 0.72
N SER A 154 8.66 -5.57 0.38
CA SER A 154 7.28 -5.32 0.82
C SER A 154 7.09 -5.68 2.29
N THR A 155 6.27 -4.92 3.01
CA THR A 155 5.81 -5.27 4.37
C THR A 155 4.46 -5.98 4.33
N PRO A 156 4.00 -6.60 5.44
CA PRO A 156 2.63 -7.13 5.53
C PRO A 156 1.54 -6.13 5.11
N LEU A 157 1.71 -4.85 5.44
CA LEU A 157 0.75 -3.81 5.07
C LEU A 157 0.72 -3.55 3.55
N HIS A 158 1.84 -3.69 2.84
CA HIS A 158 1.87 -3.61 1.38
C HIS A 158 1.04 -4.73 0.74
N TRP A 159 1.21 -5.97 1.20
CA TRP A 159 0.51 -7.12 0.65
C TRP A 159 -0.99 -7.05 0.87
N SER A 160 -1.43 -6.77 2.11
CA SER A 160 -2.87 -6.61 2.40
C SER A 160 -3.49 -5.44 1.62
N SER A 161 -2.74 -4.37 1.39
CA SER A 161 -3.18 -3.22 0.59
C SER A 161 -3.29 -3.54 -0.90
N ALA A 162 -2.34 -4.29 -1.47
CA ALA A 162 -2.41 -4.71 -2.89
C ALA A 162 -3.57 -5.69 -3.14
N ARG A 163 -3.82 -6.60 -2.19
CA ARG A 163 -4.80 -7.68 -2.33
C ARG A 163 -6.23 -7.31 -1.94
N GLY A 164 -6.43 -6.14 -1.32
CA GLY A 164 -7.76 -5.70 -0.89
C GLY A 164 -8.24 -6.34 0.41
N HIS A 165 -7.32 -6.84 1.23
CA HIS A 165 -7.67 -7.49 2.51
C HIS A 165 -7.91 -6.46 3.61
N LEU A 166 -9.05 -5.76 3.54
CA LEU A 166 -9.41 -4.64 4.42
C LEU A 166 -9.34 -5.00 5.91
N THR A 167 -9.86 -6.17 6.31
CA THR A 167 -9.87 -6.62 7.71
C THR A 167 -8.46 -6.78 8.26
N THR A 168 -7.56 -7.36 7.47
CA THR A 168 -6.15 -7.52 7.82
C THR A 168 -5.40 -6.19 7.80
N ALA A 169 -5.58 -5.36 6.78
CA ALA A 169 -4.96 -4.03 6.71
C ALA A 169 -5.36 -3.15 7.92
N ARG A 170 -6.66 -3.09 8.23
CA ARG A 170 -7.18 -2.34 9.39
C ARG A 170 -6.61 -2.85 10.71
N TRP A 171 -6.50 -4.18 10.85
CA TRP A 171 -5.92 -4.77 12.05
C TRP A 171 -4.42 -4.45 12.15
N LEU A 172 -3.65 -4.57 11.07
CA LEU A 172 -2.22 -4.21 11.05
C LEU A 172 -2.00 -2.75 11.47
N LEU A 173 -2.79 -1.82 10.92
CA LEU A 173 -2.72 -0.40 11.27
C LEU A 173 -3.09 -0.14 12.73
N LYS A 174 -4.14 -0.79 13.24
CA LYS A 174 -4.51 -0.70 14.66
C LYS A 174 -3.43 -1.27 15.57
N SER A 175 -2.68 -2.26 15.10
CA SER A 175 -1.52 -2.84 15.78
C SER A 175 -0.23 -2.03 15.58
N THR A 176 -0.30 -0.79 15.10
CA THR A 176 0.84 0.14 14.89
C THR A 176 1.81 -0.27 13.77
N ALA A 177 1.33 -0.93 12.71
CA ALA A 177 2.09 -1.06 11.47
C ALA A 177 2.33 0.33 10.84
N ASP A 178 3.52 0.54 10.27
CA ASP A 178 3.93 1.80 9.68
C ASP A 178 3.30 1.97 8.28
N ALA A 179 2.34 2.89 8.17
CA ALA A 179 1.65 3.23 6.93
C ALA A 179 2.53 4.00 5.93
N THR A 180 3.67 4.55 6.38
CA THR A 180 4.58 5.38 5.58
C THR A 180 5.76 4.61 5.03
N LYS A 181 6.02 3.40 5.55
CA LYS A 181 7.14 2.57 5.13
C LYS A 181 7.07 2.29 3.63
N ALA A 182 8.14 2.62 2.91
CA ALA A 182 8.24 2.36 1.48
C ALA A 182 8.92 1.01 1.21
N ALA A 183 8.37 0.30 0.24
CA ALA A 183 8.95 -0.86 -0.42
C ALA A 183 10.00 -0.42 -1.48
N ALA A 184 10.53 -1.39 -2.23
CA ALA A 184 11.46 -1.12 -3.32
C ALA A 184 10.90 -0.11 -4.32
N GLY A 185 11.75 0.80 -4.81
CA GLY A 185 11.32 1.89 -5.69
C GLY A 185 10.47 2.96 -5.00
N GLY A 186 10.42 3.02 -3.66
CA GLY A 186 9.66 4.05 -2.94
C GLY A 186 8.15 3.81 -2.91
N VAL A 187 7.67 2.64 -3.33
CA VAL A 187 6.25 2.30 -3.36
C VAL A 187 5.71 2.16 -1.94
N THR A 188 4.69 2.92 -1.56
CA THR A 188 4.03 2.81 -0.24
C THR A 188 2.79 1.91 -0.30
N PRO A 189 2.21 1.49 0.84
CA PRO A 189 0.95 0.75 0.84
C PRO A 189 -0.19 1.52 0.15
N LEU A 190 -0.18 2.86 0.23
CA LEU A 190 -1.18 3.71 -0.40
C LEU A 190 -1.09 3.64 -1.93
N HIS A 191 0.11 3.60 -2.50
CA HIS A 191 0.28 3.36 -3.93
C HIS A 191 -0.37 2.04 -4.35
N LEU A 192 -0.16 0.97 -3.60
CA LEU A 192 -0.71 -0.35 -3.95
C LEU A 192 -2.24 -0.40 -3.81
N ALA A 193 -2.81 0.24 -2.79
CA ALA A 193 -4.25 0.40 -2.65
C ALA A 193 -4.83 1.18 -3.85
N CYS A 194 -4.18 2.27 -4.25
CA CYS A 194 -4.60 3.10 -5.39
C CYS A 194 -4.48 2.37 -6.73
N THR A 195 -3.39 1.63 -6.96
CA THR A 195 -3.20 0.81 -8.18
C THR A 195 -4.30 -0.25 -8.35
N HIS A 196 -4.73 -0.88 -7.25
CA HIS A 196 -5.66 -2.00 -7.30
C HIS A 196 -7.12 -1.63 -6.98
N GLY A 197 -7.43 -0.36 -6.73
CA GLY A 197 -8.81 0.10 -6.59
C GLY A 197 -9.40 0.02 -5.17
N HIS A 198 -8.56 -0.14 -4.13
CA HIS A 198 -9.04 -0.41 -2.76
C HIS A 198 -9.28 0.86 -1.94
N LEU A 199 -10.36 1.58 -2.25
CA LEU A 199 -10.72 2.87 -1.60
C LEU A 199 -10.77 2.80 -0.07
N GLU A 200 -11.40 1.77 0.49
CA GLU A 200 -11.57 1.63 1.94
C GLU A 200 -10.24 1.42 2.66
N ILE A 201 -9.27 0.79 2.00
CA ILE A 201 -7.91 0.65 2.52
C ILE A 201 -7.18 1.98 2.42
N ALA A 202 -7.32 2.71 1.32
CA ALA A 202 -6.73 4.04 1.16
C ALA A 202 -7.19 5.01 2.27
N HIS A 203 -8.49 4.99 2.63
CA HIS A 203 -9.01 5.71 3.79
C HIS A 203 -8.31 5.31 5.10
N CYS A 204 -8.16 4.01 5.35
CA CYS A 204 -7.51 3.53 6.57
C CYS A 204 -6.03 3.97 6.62
N LEU A 205 -5.33 3.92 5.49
CA LEU A 205 -3.94 4.33 5.38
C LEU A 205 -3.76 5.84 5.62
N ALA A 206 -4.61 6.68 5.02
CA ALA A 206 -4.58 8.12 5.26
C ALA A 206 -4.89 8.47 6.72
N ALA A 207 -5.87 7.80 7.32
CA ALA A 207 -6.18 7.97 8.75
C ALA A 207 -5.02 7.54 9.66
N ALA A 208 -4.15 6.64 9.19
CA ALA A 208 -2.94 6.21 9.87
C ALA A 208 -1.70 7.06 9.51
N GLY A 209 -1.87 8.18 8.82
CA GLY A 209 -0.78 9.12 8.52
C GLY A 209 0.02 8.81 7.26
N ALA A 210 -0.49 7.98 6.34
CA ALA A 210 0.14 7.81 5.03
C ALA A 210 0.20 9.15 4.27
N ASP A 211 1.33 9.43 3.65
CA ASP A 211 1.50 10.59 2.78
C ASP A 211 0.71 10.38 1.47
N ILE A 212 -0.35 11.17 1.30
CA ILE A 212 -1.24 11.20 0.13
C ILE A 212 -0.46 11.46 -1.18
N ASP A 213 0.68 12.10 -1.03
CA ASP A 213 1.45 12.74 -2.07
C ASP A 213 2.85 12.10 -2.22
N ALA A 214 3.05 10.95 -1.56
CA ALA A 214 4.29 10.18 -1.59
C ALA A 214 4.70 9.91 -3.03
N ALA A 215 5.97 10.16 -3.35
CA ALA A 215 6.50 9.96 -4.69
C ALA A 215 7.40 8.72 -4.71
N ALA A 216 6.96 7.69 -5.43
CA ALA A 216 7.78 6.53 -5.76
C ALA A 216 8.76 6.86 -6.93
N GLU A 217 9.45 5.83 -7.42
CA GLU A 217 10.32 5.91 -8.58
C GLU A 217 9.58 6.48 -9.80
N ALA A 218 10.33 7.16 -10.69
CA ALA A 218 9.78 7.97 -11.77
C ALA A 218 8.77 9.06 -11.34
N GLY A 219 8.64 9.37 -10.03
CA GLY A 219 7.68 10.37 -9.54
C GLY A 219 6.24 9.89 -9.52
N GLN A 220 6.00 8.57 -9.57
CA GLN A 220 4.66 8.01 -9.45
C GLN A 220 4.08 8.38 -8.08
N THR A 221 2.92 9.03 -8.06
CA THR A 221 2.15 9.34 -6.84
C THR A 221 0.91 8.44 -6.75
N PRO A 222 0.23 8.36 -5.58
CA PRO A 222 -1.02 7.60 -5.45
C PRO A 222 -2.10 8.02 -6.46
N ILE A 223 -2.23 9.32 -6.74
CA ILE A 223 -3.21 9.82 -7.73
C ILE A 223 -2.84 9.44 -9.16
N LEU A 224 -1.55 9.46 -9.51
CA LEU A 224 -1.08 8.95 -10.80
C LEU A 224 -1.38 7.45 -10.93
N ALA A 225 -1.14 6.67 -9.87
CA ALA A 225 -1.46 5.24 -9.84
C ALA A 225 -2.97 4.98 -10.01
N ALA A 226 -3.84 5.62 -9.23
CA ALA A 226 -5.29 5.46 -9.36
C ALA A 226 -5.78 5.86 -10.77
N THR A 227 -5.18 6.90 -11.35
CA THR A 227 -5.53 7.39 -12.70
C THR A 227 -5.09 6.42 -13.80
N SER A 228 -3.86 5.87 -13.73
CA SER A 228 -3.37 4.87 -14.69
C SER A 228 -4.24 3.62 -14.77
N PHE A 229 -4.83 3.22 -13.65
CA PHE A 229 -5.69 2.03 -13.57
C PHE A 229 -7.20 2.33 -13.63
N GLY A 230 -7.59 3.60 -13.81
CA GLY A 230 -8.98 3.97 -14.07
C GLY A 230 -9.90 4.02 -12.85
N HIS A 231 -9.36 4.15 -11.63
CA HIS A 231 -10.13 4.15 -10.39
C HIS A 231 -10.67 5.54 -10.03
N LEU A 232 -11.80 5.94 -10.64
CA LEU A 232 -12.39 7.27 -10.47
C LEU A 232 -12.67 7.64 -9.01
N GLU A 233 -13.28 6.74 -8.23
CA GLU A 233 -13.65 7.01 -6.83
C GLU A 233 -12.41 7.31 -5.97
N LEU A 234 -11.30 6.62 -6.22
CA LEU A 234 -10.02 6.90 -5.58
C LEU A 234 -9.43 8.24 -6.00
N VAL A 235 -9.51 8.59 -7.28
CA VAL A 235 -9.04 9.90 -7.76
C VAL A 235 -9.86 11.02 -7.11
N GLN A 236 -11.18 10.89 -7.03
CA GLN A 236 -12.05 11.86 -6.36
C GLN A 236 -11.67 12.01 -4.90
N TRP A 237 -11.55 10.88 -4.18
CA TRP A 237 -11.17 10.89 -2.78
C TRP A 237 -9.77 11.49 -2.52
N LEU A 238 -8.79 11.21 -3.39
CA LEU A 238 -7.44 11.78 -3.27
C LEU A 238 -7.48 13.30 -3.45
N VAL A 239 -8.25 13.81 -4.40
CA VAL A 239 -8.46 15.26 -4.59
C VAL A 239 -9.15 15.88 -3.38
N GLU A 240 -10.19 15.24 -2.84
CA GLU A 240 -10.85 15.66 -1.60
C GLU A 240 -9.91 15.64 -0.38
N SER A 241 -8.91 14.76 -0.41
CA SER A 241 -7.84 14.64 0.59
C SER A 241 -6.65 15.56 0.32
N ASN A 242 -6.81 16.58 -0.52
CA ASN A 242 -5.80 17.58 -0.87
C ASN A 242 -4.54 17.03 -1.56
N ALA A 243 -4.65 15.94 -2.32
CA ALA A 243 -3.57 15.49 -3.19
C ALA A 243 -3.18 16.56 -4.22
N ASP A 244 -1.89 16.72 -4.48
CA ASP A 244 -1.39 17.66 -5.49
C ASP A 244 -1.55 17.08 -6.90
N VAL A 245 -2.62 17.49 -7.57
CA VAL A 245 -2.96 17.11 -8.95
C VAL A 245 -1.97 17.62 -10.00
N THR A 246 -1.08 18.55 -9.63
CA THR A 246 -0.07 19.13 -10.53
C THR A 246 1.21 18.29 -10.59
N LYS A 247 1.40 17.36 -9.64
CA LYS A 247 2.53 16.42 -9.66
C LYS A 247 2.51 15.58 -10.93
N ALA A 248 3.72 15.38 -11.46
CA ALA A 248 3.94 14.72 -12.73
C ALA A 248 5.01 13.64 -12.64
N LEU A 249 4.93 12.69 -13.56
CA LEU A 249 6.01 11.73 -13.79
C LEU A 249 7.30 12.46 -14.17
N LYS A 250 8.42 12.06 -13.58
CA LYS A 250 9.72 12.74 -13.70
C LYS A 250 10.27 12.72 -15.12
N ASP A 251 10.18 11.58 -15.80
CA ASP A 251 10.85 11.38 -17.08
C ASP A 251 10.07 12.01 -18.24
N GLU A 252 8.74 11.94 -18.19
CA GLU A 252 7.86 12.40 -19.27
C GLU A 252 7.16 13.72 -18.95
N GLY A 253 7.13 14.16 -17.69
CA GLY A 253 6.38 15.34 -17.26
C GLY A 253 4.86 15.17 -17.32
N LEU A 254 4.34 13.93 -17.32
CA LEU A 254 2.90 13.67 -17.40
C LEU A 254 2.22 13.83 -16.03
N THR A 255 1.27 14.76 -15.96
CA THR A 255 0.33 14.89 -14.84
C THR A 255 -0.77 13.83 -14.90
N ALA A 256 -1.57 13.70 -13.84
CA ALA A 256 -2.73 12.79 -13.83
C ALA A 256 -3.69 13.04 -15.01
N LEU A 257 -3.91 14.30 -15.41
CA LEU A 257 -4.77 14.60 -16.57
C LEU A 257 -4.16 14.10 -17.89
N HIS A 258 -2.84 14.15 -18.07
CA HIS A 258 -2.18 13.54 -19.23
C HIS A 258 -2.39 12.03 -19.25
N VAL A 259 -2.18 11.36 -18.11
CA VAL A 259 -2.36 9.91 -17.96
C VAL A 259 -3.81 9.50 -18.23
N ALA A 260 -4.80 10.24 -17.72
CA ALA A 260 -6.21 9.99 -18.00
C ALA A 260 -6.54 10.11 -19.49
N CYS A 261 -5.97 11.11 -20.17
CA CYS A 261 -6.09 11.27 -21.62
C CYS A 261 -5.38 10.13 -22.38
N MET A 262 -4.24 9.63 -21.88
CA MET A 262 -3.49 8.54 -22.50
C MET A 262 -4.20 7.19 -22.41
N HIS A 263 -4.94 6.93 -21.33
CA HIS A 263 -5.67 5.68 -21.16
C HIS A 263 -7.15 5.77 -21.60
N GLY A 264 -7.61 6.93 -22.07
CA GLY A 264 -9.01 7.13 -22.46
C GLY A 264 -9.99 7.12 -21.28
N ALA A 265 -9.51 7.38 -20.06
CA ALA A 265 -10.32 7.41 -18.84
C ALA A 265 -11.17 8.69 -18.80
N ALA A 266 -12.25 8.72 -19.60
CA ALA A 266 -13.02 9.92 -19.87
C ALA A 266 -13.57 10.59 -18.60
N ASP A 267 -14.11 9.80 -17.67
CA ASP A 267 -14.73 10.35 -16.47
C ASP A 267 -13.68 10.95 -15.51
N ILE A 268 -12.49 10.35 -15.44
CA ILE A 268 -11.35 10.89 -14.67
C ILE A 268 -10.81 12.16 -15.34
N ALA A 269 -10.65 12.16 -16.66
CA ALA A 269 -10.16 13.32 -17.39
C ALA A 269 -11.13 14.51 -17.26
N CYS A 270 -12.44 14.27 -17.39
CA CYS A 270 -13.47 15.27 -17.14
C CYS A 270 -13.39 15.82 -15.71
N PHE A 271 -13.30 14.93 -14.72
CA PHE A 271 -13.20 15.33 -13.31
C PHE A 271 -11.97 16.21 -13.06
N LEU A 272 -10.77 15.74 -13.44
CA LEU A 272 -9.52 16.47 -13.22
C LEU A 272 -9.48 17.81 -13.96
N ALA A 273 -10.03 17.89 -15.18
CA ALA A 273 -10.11 19.14 -15.93
C ALA A 273 -11.00 20.20 -15.26
N MET A 274 -12.02 19.77 -14.50
CA MET A 274 -12.88 20.66 -13.72
C MET A 274 -12.26 21.09 -12.38
N VAL A 275 -11.39 20.25 -11.79
CA VAL A 275 -10.73 20.54 -10.50
C VAL A 275 -9.77 21.72 -10.64
N ASP A 276 -8.90 21.68 -11.65
CA ASP A 276 -7.96 22.75 -11.95
C ASP A 276 -7.82 22.94 -13.46
N GLY A 277 -8.40 24.02 -13.98
CA GLY A 277 -8.36 24.36 -15.39
C GLY A 277 -6.94 24.65 -15.92
N THR A 278 -5.95 24.89 -15.05
CA THR A 278 -4.55 25.03 -15.47
C THR A 278 -3.93 23.71 -15.93
N LEU A 279 -4.43 22.56 -15.41
CA LEU A 279 -3.96 21.23 -15.80
C LEU A 279 -4.18 20.95 -17.28
N ALA A 280 -5.26 21.47 -17.87
CA ALA A 280 -5.56 21.28 -19.28
C ALA A 280 -4.50 21.89 -20.21
N ASN A 281 -3.72 22.86 -19.70
CA ASN A 281 -2.64 23.54 -20.39
C ASN A 281 -1.25 23.13 -19.88
N ALA A 282 -1.17 22.17 -18.96
CA ALA A 282 0.12 21.66 -18.47
C ALA A 282 0.92 21.08 -19.64
N ALA A 283 2.20 21.46 -19.71
CA ALA A 283 3.11 21.03 -20.75
C ALA A 283 4.05 19.95 -20.18
N ALA A 284 3.92 18.74 -20.71
CA ALA A 284 4.85 17.63 -20.52
C ALA A 284 6.12 17.82 -21.38
N MET A 285 6.95 16.78 -21.45
CA MET A 285 8.10 16.76 -22.36
C MET A 285 7.68 17.13 -23.79
N ASP A 286 8.55 17.89 -24.46
CA ASP A 286 8.31 18.43 -25.81
C ASP A 286 7.08 19.34 -25.97
N GLY A 287 6.51 19.85 -24.87
CA GLY A 287 5.36 20.74 -24.90
C GLY A 287 4.04 20.00 -25.18
N VAL A 288 4.03 18.67 -25.05
CA VAL A 288 2.81 17.86 -25.18
C VAL A 288 1.85 18.26 -24.07
N THR A 289 0.58 18.49 -24.42
CA THR A 289 -0.50 18.80 -23.46
C THR A 289 -1.51 17.66 -23.43
N PRO A 290 -2.41 17.59 -22.44
CA PRO A 290 -3.44 16.55 -22.40
C PRO A 290 -4.32 16.55 -23.66
N LEU A 291 -4.59 17.74 -24.22
CA LEU A 291 -5.36 17.88 -25.46
C LEU A 291 -4.62 17.26 -26.66
N HIS A 292 -3.29 17.39 -26.75
CA HIS A 292 -2.52 16.74 -27.80
C HIS A 292 -2.65 15.20 -27.71
N ILE A 293 -2.53 14.63 -26.50
CA ILE A 293 -2.65 13.19 -26.27
C ILE A 293 -4.05 12.69 -26.64
N ALA A 294 -5.10 13.32 -26.10
CA ALA A 294 -6.48 12.96 -26.39
C ALA A 294 -6.81 13.08 -27.88
N SER A 295 -6.19 14.05 -28.56
CA SER A 295 -6.40 14.30 -29.99
C SER A 295 -5.74 13.26 -30.88
N VAL A 296 -4.53 12.81 -30.55
CA VAL A 296 -3.83 11.73 -31.26
C VAL A 296 -4.57 10.40 -31.09
N GLN A 297 -5.02 10.11 -29.87
CA GLN A 297 -5.71 8.86 -29.57
C GLN A 297 -7.17 8.80 -30.03
N GLY A 298 -7.77 9.94 -30.39
CA GLY A 298 -9.15 9.98 -30.88
C GLY A 298 -10.21 9.99 -29.78
N HIS A 299 -9.87 10.40 -28.56
CA HIS A 299 -10.80 10.40 -27.42
C HIS A 299 -11.76 11.58 -27.45
N VAL A 300 -12.76 11.50 -28.33
CA VAL A 300 -13.75 12.57 -28.61
C VAL A 300 -14.38 13.16 -27.34
N ARG A 301 -14.82 12.31 -26.38
CA ARG A 301 -15.41 12.76 -25.11
C ARG A 301 -14.44 13.60 -24.28
N ILE A 302 -13.17 13.19 -24.21
CA ILE A 302 -12.14 13.89 -23.45
C ILE A 302 -11.80 15.22 -24.14
N VAL A 303 -11.68 15.22 -25.48
CA VAL A 303 -11.45 16.44 -26.26
C VAL A 303 -12.55 17.45 -26.02
N SER A 304 -13.82 17.02 -26.04
CA SER A 304 -14.96 17.90 -25.72
C SER A 304 -14.83 18.50 -24.31
N ALA A 305 -14.56 17.66 -23.31
CA ALA A 305 -14.43 18.12 -21.92
C ALA A 305 -13.26 19.11 -21.73
N LEU A 306 -12.14 18.90 -22.41
CA LEU A 306 -11.00 19.82 -22.39
C LEU A 306 -11.34 21.15 -23.08
N ILE A 307 -12.08 21.13 -24.19
CA ILE A 307 -12.57 22.35 -24.85
C ILE A 307 -13.50 23.13 -23.91
N ASP A 308 -14.44 22.44 -23.28
CA ASP A 308 -15.41 23.03 -22.33
C ASP A 308 -14.69 23.64 -21.12
N SER A 309 -13.58 23.02 -20.70
CA SER A 309 -12.69 23.52 -19.63
C SER A 309 -11.73 24.61 -20.09
N ARG A 310 -11.90 25.15 -21.30
CA ARG A 310 -11.09 26.24 -21.90
C ARG A 310 -9.61 25.89 -22.09
N ALA A 311 -9.31 24.65 -22.45
CA ALA A 311 -7.97 24.27 -22.90
C ALA A 311 -7.52 25.15 -24.08
N ASP A 312 -6.27 25.57 -24.09
CA ASP A 312 -5.71 26.37 -25.17
C ASP A 312 -5.38 25.50 -26.39
N LEU A 313 -6.27 25.57 -27.39
CA LEU A 313 -6.16 24.84 -28.65
C LEU A 313 -4.94 25.24 -29.50
N ASP A 314 -4.31 26.39 -29.20
CA ASP A 314 -3.22 26.96 -30.00
C ASP A 314 -1.82 26.59 -29.45
N LEU A 315 -1.76 25.86 -28.33
CA LEU A 315 -0.50 25.31 -27.82
C LEU A 315 0.08 24.32 -28.81
N VAL A 316 1.41 24.24 -28.84
CA VAL A 316 2.15 23.42 -29.79
C VAL A 316 3.12 22.49 -29.08
N CYS A 317 3.21 21.25 -29.56
CA CYS A 317 4.20 20.28 -29.13
C CYS A 317 5.18 19.94 -30.26
N ARG A 318 6.35 19.38 -29.93
CA ARG A 318 7.22 18.72 -30.92
C ARG A 318 6.80 17.26 -31.03
N THR A 319 6.57 16.80 -32.26
CA THR A 319 6.30 15.39 -32.52
C THR A 319 7.59 14.69 -33.00
N PRO A 320 7.81 13.40 -32.68
CA PRO A 320 8.98 12.68 -33.17
C PRO A 320 9.01 12.57 -34.72
N SER A 321 7.84 12.65 -35.35
CA SER A 321 7.66 12.52 -36.81
C SER A 321 7.96 13.81 -37.59
N SER A 322 8.04 14.97 -36.92
CA SER A 322 8.13 16.27 -37.60
C SER A 322 9.04 17.25 -36.85
N THR A 323 9.91 17.91 -37.60
CA THR A 323 10.72 19.04 -37.07
C THR A 323 9.88 20.30 -36.81
N ARG A 324 8.59 20.30 -37.18
CA ARG A 324 7.67 21.41 -36.93
C ARG A 324 6.87 21.18 -35.66
N SER A 325 6.67 22.26 -34.92
CA SER A 325 5.72 22.31 -33.83
C SER A 325 4.29 22.07 -34.34
N ALA A 326 3.55 21.15 -33.73
CA ALA A 326 2.19 20.76 -34.12
C ALA A 326 1.17 21.17 -33.04
N THR A 327 0.03 21.72 -33.46
CA THR A 327 -1.12 21.95 -32.55
C THR A 327 -1.93 20.66 -32.40
N ALA A 328 -2.83 20.60 -31.41
CA ALA A 328 -3.76 19.49 -31.24
C ALA A 328 -4.59 19.16 -32.50
N LEU A 329 -4.96 20.18 -33.29
CA LEU A 329 -5.65 19.97 -34.57
C LEU A 329 -4.73 19.33 -35.62
N ALA A 330 -3.46 19.73 -35.67
CA ALA A 330 -2.49 19.14 -36.59
C ALA A 330 -2.23 17.67 -36.22
N THR A 331 -2.02 17.37 -34.94
CA THR A 331 -1.79 16.00 -34.47
C THR A 331 -3.01 15.09 -34.68
N ALA A 332 -4.24 15.59 -34.48
CA ALA A 332 -5.47 14.85 -34.81
C ALA A 332 -5.53 14.48 -36.31
N ARG A 333 -5.17 15.42 -37.20
CA ARG A 333 -5.19 15.21 -38.65
C ARG A 333 -4.11 14.23 -39.10
N GLU A 334 -2.91 14.35 -38.55
CA GLU A 334 -1.80 13.42 -38.82
C GLU A 334 -2.14 12.00 -38.37
N ALA A 335 -2.82 11.85 -37.24
CA ALA A 335 -3.30 10.56 -36.73
C ALA A 335 -4.57 10.04 -37.42
N GLY A 336 -5.18 10.79 -38.34
CA GLY A 336 -6.41 10.39 -39.05
C GLY A 336 -7.70 10.49 -38.23
N GLN A 337 -7.69 11.21 -37.11
CA GLN A 337 -8.82 11.37 -36.20
C GLN A 337 -9.80 12.45 -36.70
N VAL A 338 -10.65 12.07 -37.67
CA VAL A 338 -11.54 12.99 -38.39
C VAL A 338 -12.51 13.74 -37.46
N GLU A 339 -13.15 13.02 -36.54
CA GLU A 339 -14.18 13.61 -35.65
C GLU A 339 -13.57 14.60 -34.66
N VAL A 340 -12.42 14.24 -34.07
CA VAL A 340 -11.64 15.14 -33.20
C VAL A 340 -11.22 16.39 -33.97
N ALA A 341 -10.68 16.23 -35.19
CA ALA A 341 -10.26 17.37 -36.00
C ALA A 341 -11.44 18.30 -36.33
N ARG A 342 -12.63 17.74 -36.59
CA ARG A 342 -13.86 18.51 -36.79
C ARG A 342 -14.22 19.32 -35.54
N LEU A 343 -14.26 18.69 -34.37
CA LEU A 343 -14.57 19.36 -33.11
C LEU A 343 -13.59 20.51 -32.82
N LEU A 344 -12.29 20.29 -33.01
CA LEU A 344 -11.27 21.32 -32.81
C LEU A 344 -11.42 22.48 -33.82
N MET A 345 -11.81 22.20 -35.07
CA MET A 345 -12.10 23.25 -36.05
C MET A 345 -13.31 24.09 -35.65
N GLU A 346 -14.40 23.45 -35.23
CA GLU A 346 -15.62 24.14 -34.77
C GLU A 346 -15.33 25.00 -33.53
N ALA A 347 -14.58 24.46 -32.55
CA ALA A 347 -14.16 25.19 -31.37
C ALA A 347 -13.24 26.38 -31.69
N SER A 348 -12.27 26.21 -32.61
CA SER A 348 -11.38 27.30 -33.03
C SER A 348 -12.10 28.41 -33.80
N ALA A 349 -13.13 28.09 -34.59
CA ALA A 349 -13.95 29.06 -35.30
C ALA A 349 -14.84 29.90 -34.38
N SER A 350 -15.20 29.34 -33.22
CA SER A 350 -15.99 30.04 -32.19
C SER A 350 -15.18 31.05 -31.36
N LYS A 351 -13.83 30.96 -31.36
CA LYS A 351 -12.97 31.96 -30.69
C LYS A 351 -13.19 33.33 -31.36
N PRO A 352 -13.42 34.42 -30.59
CA PRO A 352 -13.49 35.76 -31.18
C PRO A 352 -12.17 36.05 -31.89
N LYS A 353 -12.23 36.27 -33.21
CA LYS A 353 -11.05 36.57 -34.04
C LYS A 353 -10.21 37.63 -33.35
N ARG A 354 -9.00 37.29 -32.92
CA ARG A 354 -7.99 38.29 -32.49
C ARG A 354 -7.89 39.29 -33.63
N ARG A 355 -8.40 40.51 -33.42
CA ARG A 355 -8.27 41.62 -34.38
C ARG A 355 -6.78 41.73 -34.70
N ARG A 356 -6.38 41.42 -35.94
CA ARG A 356 -5.04 41.71 -36.43
C ARG A 356 -4.79 43.19 -36.12
N ARG A 357 -3.79 43.49 -35.29
CA ARG A 357 -3.33 44.88 -35.12
C ARG A 357 -2.99 45.39 -36.52
N ALA A 358 -3.77 46.34 -37.01
CA ALA A 358 -3.44 47.03 -38.25
C ALA A 358 -2.05 47.65 -38.07
N PRO A 359 -1.16 47.58 -39.08
CA PRO A 359 0.12 48.25 -39.00
C PRO A 359 -0.15 49.74 -38.76
N VAL A 360 0.39 50.27 -37.66
CA VAL A 360 0.40 51.70 -37.38
C VAL A 360 1.20 52.34 -38.50
N GLN A 361 0.53 52.98 -39.46
CA GLN A 361 1.19 53.87 -40.41
C GLN A 361 1.69 55.06 -39.60
N ILE A 362 2.99 55.11 -39.38
CA ILE A 362 3.68 56.31 -38.89
C ILE A 362 3.63 57.30 -40.04
N ILE A 363 2.73 58.28 -39.95
CA ILE A 363 2.73 59.43 -40.84
C ILE A 363 3.84 60.34 -40.32
N SER A 364 4.97 60.39 -41.01
CA SER A 364 5.95 61.47 -40.83
C SER A 364 5.30 62.77 -41.28
N LEU A 365 5.20 63.72 -40.35
CA LEU A 365 4.94 65.12 -40.67
C LEU A 365 6.32 65.77 -40.86
N ASP A 366 6.62 66.14 -42.11
CA ASP A 366 7.65 67.12 -42.45
C ASP A 366 7.17 68.55 -42.11
#